data_AF-A0A948UCJ5-F1
#
_entry.id   AF-A0A948UCJ5-F1
#
_cell.length_a   1.000
_cell.length_b   1.000
_cell.length_c   1.000
_cell.angle_alpha   90.00
_cell.angle_beta   90.00
_cell.angle_gamma   90.00
#
_symmetry.space_group_name_H-M   'P 1'
#
loop_
_entity.id
_entity.type
_entity.pdbx_description
1 polymer ?
#
loop_
_entity_poly.entity_id
_entity_poly.type
_entity_poly.pdbx_seq_one_letter_code
_entity_poly.pdbx_strand_id
1 'polypeptide(L)'
;MTDKQNDKSRELTPPRKRFSEHDIEAAFGTSEVDQAKWRLRELTDIVRLPSGMSEEAQEDKIMQAVLTLADIAPGDETERMIALQMLACHEAAMECFRRAMLPGQTSVGRDSNLKHAEKLTATYARLLDTLNKHRGKGQQKVTVEHVHVAAGGQAIVGNVDAGSLANGGARRPEAAPSHIEHHGASPNPLDTLNEVPTARKARRSKSDG
;
A
#
# COMPACT_ATOMS: atom_id res chain seq x y z
N MET A 1 28.02 22.19 -50.73
CA MET A 1 27.80 22.90 -49.46
C MET A 1 26.42 22.51 -48.97
N THR A 2 26.36 22.02 -47.71
CA THR A 2 25.19 21.82 -46.82
C THR A 2 24.04 20.92 -47.32
N ASP A 3 23.57 19.88 -46.61
CA ASP A 3 23.64 19.66 -45.18
C ASP A 3 23.48 18.17 -44.81
N LYS A 4 24.43 17.67 -44.01
CA LYS A 4 24.41 16.36 -43.35
C LYS A 4 23.71 16.53 -41.98
N GLN A 5 22.44 16.86 -42.00
CA GLN A 5 21.64 17.01 -40.78
C GLN A 5 20.28 16.33 -40.94
N ASN A 6 20.25 15.00 -40.85
CA ASN A 6 19.12 14.32 -40.20
C ASN A 6 19.53 12.92 -39.70
N ASP A 7 20.69 12.87 -39.07
CA ASP A 7 21.15 11.76 -38.24
C ASP A 7 20.85 12.14 -36.77
N LYS A 8 20.30 11.20 -35.98
CA LYS A 8 20.06 11.19 -34.51
C LYS A 8 18.63 11.12 -33.94
N SER A 9 17.56 11.10 -34.73
CA SER A 9 16.19 10.94 -34.17
C SER A 9 15.67 9.50 -34.11
N ARG A 10 16.51 8.51 -34.43
CA ARG A 10 16.20 7.09 -34.36
C ARG A 10 17.14 6.43 -33.36
N GLU A 11 16.56 5.57 -32.52
CA GLU A 11 17.23 4.75 -31.52
C GLU A 11 17.51 5.44 -30.17
N LEU A 12 16.44 5.95 -29.54
CA LEU A 12 16.34 5.89 -28.08
C LEU A 12 15.73 4.53 -27.68
N THR A 13 16.28 3.44 -28.21
CA THR A 13 15.92 2.10 -27.75
C THR A 13 16.77 1.88 -26.50
N PRO A 14 16.18 1.81 -25.30
CA PRO A 14 16.96 1.54 -24.10
C PRO A 14 17.73 0.22 -24.29
N PRO A 15 18.96 0.10 -23.77
CA PRO A 15 19.76 -1.10 -23.95
C PRO A 15 19.01 -2.32 -23.42
N ARG A 16 18.91 -3.38 -24.24
CA ARG A 16 18.27 -4.65 -23.90
C ARG A 16 19.00 -5.32 -22.72
N LYS A 17 18.61 -5.01 -21.49
CA LYS A 17 18.89 -5.90 -20.37
C LYS A 17 17.94 -7.08 -20.50
N ARG A 18 18.51 -8.23 -20.84
CA ARG A 18 17.82 -9.51 -20.78
C ARG A 18 17.58 -9.84 -19.31
N PHE A 19 16.41 -10.38 -18.98
CA PHE A 19 16.04 -10.82 -17.62
C PHE A 19 17.22 -11.53 -16.94
N SER A 20 17.62 -11.08 -15.75
CA SER A 20 18.33 -11.95 -14.82
C SER A 20 17.32 -12.62 -13.89
N GLU A 21 17.59 -13.86 -13.46
CA GLU A 21 16.79 -14.51 -12.41
C GLU A 21 16.73 -13.65 -11.15
N HIS A 22 17.79 -12.89 -10.89
CA HIS A 22 17.87 -11.93 -9.79
C HIS A 22 16.83 -10.82 -9.88
N ASP A 23 16.52 -10.29 -11.06
CA ASP A 23 15.51 -9.23 -11.22
C ASP A 23 14.09 -9.76 -10.92
N ILE A 24 13.82 -11.01 -11.31
CA ILE A 24 12.54 -11.69 -11.05
C ILE A 24 12.38 -11.95 -9.55
N GLU A 25 13.45 -12.47 -8.92
CA GLU A 25 13.45 -12.74 -7.48
C GLU A 25 13.34 -11.45 -6.66
N ALA A 26 14.04 -10.38 -7.06
CA ALA A 26 13.95 -9.07 -6.42
C ALA A 26 12.56 -8.45 -6.55
N ALA A 27 11.90 -8.58 -7.71
CA ALA A 27 10.58 -8.02 -7.94
C ALA A 27 9.46 -8.82 -7.24
N PHE A 28 9.52 -10.15 -7.27
CA PHE A 28 8.41 -11.01 -6.85
C PHE A 28 8.67 -11.80 -5.56
N GLY A 29 9.90 -11.81 -5.05
CA GLY A 29 10.27 -12.48 -3.79
C GLY A 29 10.13 -14.00 -3.83
N THR A 30 10.18 -14.60 -5.02
CA THR A 30 10.02 -16.03 -5.22
C THR A 30 10.95 -16.54 -6.31
N SER A 31 11.64 -17.64 -6.03
CA SER A 31 12.38 -18.44 -7.01
C SER A 31 11.49 -19.49 -7.69
N GLU A 32 10.28 -19.74 -7.16
CA GLU A 32 9.31 -20.66 -7.75
C GLU A 32 8.70 -20.08 -9.03
N VAL A 33 8.92 -20.79 -10.14
CA VAL A 33 8.58 -20.35 -11.49
C VAL A 33 7.08 -20.09 -11.66
N ASP A 34 6.22 -20.95 -11.11
CA ASP A 34 4.77 -20.78 -11.25
C ASP A 34 4.25 -19.62 -10.39
N GLN A 35 4.92 -19.32 -9.29
CA GLN A 35 4.62 -18.13 -8.49
C GLN A 35 5.02 -16.84 -9.21
N ALA A 36 6.23 -16.82 -9.78
CA ALA A 36 6.68 -15.70 -10.61
C ALA A 36 5.76 -15.48 -11.82
N LYS A 37 5.29 -16.55 -12.47
CA LYS A 37 4.36 -16.46 -13.62
C LYS A 37 3.03 -15.80 -13.27
N TRP A 38 2.42 -16.10 -12.12
CA TRP A 38 1.13 -15.45 -11.79
C TRP A 38 1.31 -13.97 -11.46
N ARG A 39 2.40 -13.61 -10.77
CA ARG A 39 2.74 -12.21 -10.50
C ARG A 39 3.02 -11.42 -11.77
N LEU A 40 3.72 -12.04 -12.71
CA LEU A 40 3.99 -11.45 -14.01
C LEU A 40 2.70 -11.22 -14.81
N ARG A 41 1.72 -12.14 -14.72
CA ARG A 41 0.40 -11.93 -15.33
C ARG A 41 -0.33 -10.74 -14.71
N GLU A 42 -0.36 -10.68 -13.38
CA GLU A 42 -0.95 -9.53 -12.66
C GLU A 42 -0.28 -8.21 -13.07
N LEU A 43 1.06 -8.19 -13.17
CA LEU A 43 1.81 -7.04 -13.67
C LEU A 43 1.44 -6.68 -15.11
N THR A 44 1.29 -7.68 -15.97
CA THR A 44 0.92 -7.48 -17.38
C THR A 44 -0.47 -6.86 -17.50
N ASP A 45 -1.41 -7.26 -16.63
CA ASP A 45 -2.76 -6.70 -16.59
C ASP A 45 -2.78 -5.22 -16.13
N ILE A 46 -1.78 -4.81 -15.35
CA ILE A 46 -1.61 -3.43 -14.87
C ILE A 46 -0.97 -2.54 -15.96
N VAL A 47 0.02 -3.06 -16.68
CA VAL A 47 0.79 -2.29 -17.66
C VAL A 47 -0.05 -1.99 -18.90
N ARG A 48 -0.08 -0.72 -19.30
CA ARG A 48 -0.82 -0.34 -20.51
C ARG A 48 -0.09 -0.81 -21.78
N LEU A 49 -0.68 -1.81 -22.45
CA LEU A 49 -0.24 -2.34 -23.76
C LEU A 49 -1.24 -1.97 -24.86
N PRO A 50 -1.16 -0.77 -25.47
CA PRO A 50 -2.05 -0.39 -26.57
C PRO A 50 -1.97 -1.32 -27.78
N SER A 51 -3.13 -1.52 -28.42
CA SER A 51 -3.25 -2.28 -29.66
C SER A 51 -2.36 -1.67 -30.76
N GLY A 52 -1.65 -2.53 -31.48
CA GLY A 52 -0.74 -2.12 -32.56
C GLY A 52 0.73 -1.95 -32.14
N MET A 53 1.08 -2.18 -30.86
CA MET A 53 2.48 -2.37 -30.47
C MET A 53 3.03 -3.68 -31.03
N SER A 54 4.28 -3.66 -31.52
CA SER A 54 5.02 -4.89 -31.83
C SER A 54 5.19 -5.74 -30.57
N GLU A 55 5.34 -7.05 -30.74
CA GLU A 55 5.64 -7.97 -29.63
C GLU A 55 6.88 -7.50 -28.85
N GLU A 56 7.93 -7.08 -29.57
CA GLU A 56 9.15 -6.50 -28.97
C GLU A 56 8.86 -5.30 -28.06
N ALA A 57 8.04 -4.34 -28.51
CA ALA A 57 7.73 -3.17 -27.71
C ALA A 57 6.86 -3.53 -26.48
N GLN A 58 6.05 -4.58 -26.58
CA GLN A 58 5.27 -5.09 -25.44
C GLN A 58 6.20 -5.74 -24.40
N GLU A 59 7.15 -6.56 -24.84
CA GLU A 59 8.18 -7.17 -23.99
C GLU A 59 9.01 -6.11 -23.27
N ASP A 60 9.49 -5.09 -23.98
CA ASP A 60 10.27 -3.99 -23.38
C ASP A 60 9.46 -3.26 -22.31
N LYS A 61 8.15 -3.07 -22.53
CA LYS A 61 7.31 -2.37 -21.55
C LYS A 61 7.04 -3.21 -20.31
N ILE A 62 6.82 -4.51 -20.47
CA ILE A 62 6.72 -5.46 -19.35
C ILE A 62 8.05 -5.50 -18.58
N MET A 63 9.18 -5.49 -19.28
CA MET A 63 10.50 -5.45 -18.66
C MET A 63 10.70 -4.20 -17.80
N GLN A 64 10.35 -3.02 -18.30
CA GLN A 64 10.45 -1.78 -17.52
C GLN A 64 9.60 -1.82 -16.25
N ALA A 65 8.42 -2.45 -16.30
CA ALA A 65 7.58 -2.65 -15.13
C ALA A 65 8.22 -3.57 -14.08
N VAL A 66 8.84 -4.67 -14.51
CA VAL A 66 9.58 -5.57 -13.60
C VAL A 66 10.78 -4.85 -12.98
N LEU A 67 11.57 -4.15 -13.79
CA LEU A 67 12.73 -3.38 -13.30
C LEU A 67 12.30 -2.31 -12.30
N THR A 68 11.17 -1.63 -12.54
CA THR A 68 10.61 -0.66 -11.59
C THR A 68 10.26 -1.31 -10.25
N LEU A 69 9.66 -2.51 -10.26
CA LEU A 69 9.38 -3.25 -9.02
C LEU A 69 10.67 -3.71 -8.32
N ALA A 70 11.65 -4.19 -9.07
CA ALA A 70 12.95 -4.58 -8.54
C ALA A 70 13.68 -3.38 -7.89
N ASP A 71 13.63 -2.21 -8.51
CA ASP A 71 14.23 -0.96 -8.00
C ASP A 71 13.54 -0.46 -6.71
N ILE A 72 12.24 -0.74 -6.53
CA ILE A 72 11.55 -0.48 -5.25
C ILE A 72 12.09 -1.39 -4.14
N ALA A 73 12.64 -2.56 -4.50
CA ALA A 73 13.22 -3.57 -3.61
C ALA A 73 12.29 -3.94 -2.44
N PRO A 74 11.08 -4.46 -2.72
CA PRO A 74 10.13 -4.82 -1.67
C PRO A 74 10.66 -5.98 -0.81
N GLY A 75 10.79 -5.75 0.49
CA GLY A 75 11.40 -6.71 1.42
C GLY A 75 10.50 -7.88 1.81
N ASP A 76 9.18 -7.72 1.70
CA ASP A 76 8.20 -8.75 1.98
C ASP A 76 6.94 -8.63 1.11
N GLU A 77 5.96 -9.48 1.39
CA GLU A 77 4.74 -9.56 0.61
C GLU A 77 3.89 -8.30 0.69
N THR A 78 3.83 -7.64 1.85
CA THR A 78 3.07 -6.41 2.02
C THR A 78 3.72 -5.29 1.21
N GLU A 79 5.05 -5.20 1.24
CA GLU A 79 5.78 -4.25 0.40
C GLU A 79 5.56 -4.51 -1.09
N ARG A 80 5.53 -5.78 -1.53
CA ARG A 80 5.23 -6.14 -2.93
C ARG A 80 3.84 -5.68 -3.36
N MET A 81 2.83 -5.92 -2.53
CA MET A 81 1.47 -5.47 -2.82
C MET A 81 1.37 -3.94 -2.91
N ILE A 82 2.07 -3.21 -2.02
CA ILE A 82 2.11 -1.75 -2.07
C ILE A 82 2.86 -1.27 -3.32
N ALA A 83 3.99 -1.88 -3.67
CA ALA A 83 4.78 -1.56 -4.86
C ALA A 83 3.98 -1.76 -6.15
N LEU A 84 3.25 -2.86 -6.28
CA LEU A 84 2.34 -3.12 -7.40
C LEU A 84 1.26 -2.05 -7.53
N GLN A 85 0.63 -1.67 -6.41
CA GLN A 85 -0.38 -0.60 -6.41
C GLN A 85 0.23 0.77 -6.78
N MET A 86 1.46 1.06 -6.34
CA MET A 86 2.19 2.27 -6.73
C MET A 86 2.43 2.31 -8.24
N LEU A 87 2.91 1.20 -8.82
CA LEU A 87 3.10 1.09 -10.26
C LEU A 87 1.79 1.26 -11.04
N ALA A 88 0.70 0.64 -10.57
CA ALA A 88 -0.62 0.78 -11.18
C ALA A 88 -1.12 2.23 -11.15
N CYS A 89 -0.96 2.92 -10.02
CA CYS A 89 -1.30 4.33 -9.90
C CYS A 89 -0.49 5.20 -10.88
N HIS A 90 0.81 4.90 -11.01
CA HIS A 90 1.70 5.61 -11.92
C HIS A 90 1.28 5.43 -13.39
N GLU A 91 1.13 4.19 -13.87
CA GLU A 91 0.72 3.90 -15.25
C GLU A 91 -0.64 4.54 -15.59
N ALA A 92 -1.62 4.43 -14.68
CA ALA A 92 -2.93 5.03 -14.88
C ALA A 92 -2.87 6.58 -14.92
N ALA A 93 -2.07 7.20 -14.05
CA ALA A 93 -1.88 8.65 -14.04
C ALA A 93 -1.23 9.14 -15.35
N MET A 94 -0.19 8.43 -15.81
CA MET A 94 0.50 8.76 -17.06
C MET A 94 -0.42 8.63 -18.27
N GLU A 95 -1.30 7.62 -18.31
CA GLU A 95 -2.31 7.50 -19.36
C GLU A 95 -3.35 8.64 -19.30
N CYS A 96 -3.79 9.03 -18.11
CA CYS A 96 -4.66 10.20 -17.94
C CYS A 96 -3.99 11.48 -18.46
N PHE A 97 -2.72 11.74 -18.09
CA PHE A 97 -1.98 12.88 -18.62
C PHE A 97 -1.87 12.85 -20.14
N ARG A 98 -1.54 11.68 -20.72
CA ARG A 98 -1.46 11.51 -22.17
C ARG A 98 -2.80 11.81 -22.86
N ARG A 99 -3.91 11.31 -22.31
CA ARG A 99 -5.28 11.56 -22.85
C ARG A 99 -5.70 13.01 -22.74
N ALA A 100 -5.29 13.71 -21.68
CA ALA A 100 -5.55 15.13 -21.51
C ALA A 100 -4.84 15.99 -22.56
N MET A 101 -3.69 15.52 -23.08
CA MET A 101 -2.87 16.23 -24.07
C MET A 101 -3.15 15.84 -25.53
N LEU A 102 -4.19 15.02 -25.79
CA LEU A 102 -4.54 14.63 -27.16
C LEU A 102 -5.00 15.84 -28.01
N PRO A 103 -4.57 15.94 -29.28
CA PRO A 103 -5.12 16.93 -30.21
C PRO A 103 -6.62 16.75 -30.39
N GLY A 104 -7.38 17.86 -30.44
CA GLY A 104 -8.84 17.83 -30.61
C GLY A 104 -9.63 17.36 -29.38
N GLN A 105 -8.98 17.23 -28.22
CA GLN A 105 -9.65 16.84 -26.99
C GLN A 105 -10.67 17.90 -26.53
N THR A 106 -11.82 17.43 -26.04
CA THR A 106 -12.85 18.32 -25.48
C THR A 106 -12.41 18.93 -24.15
N SER A 107 -12.92 20.10 -23.79
CA SER A 107 -12.61 20.72 -22.47
C SER A 107 -13.00 19.79 -21.31
N VAL A 108 -14.14 19.10 -21.43
CA VAL A 108 -14.61 18.14 -20.42
C VAL A 108 -13.68 16.93 -20.32
N GLY A 109 -13.25 16.38 -21.45
CA GLY A 109 -12.31 15.25 -21.49
C GLY A 109 -10.94 15.64 -20.93
N ARG A 110 -10.45 16.85 -21.21
CA ARG A 110 -9.20 17.36 -20.63
C ARG A 110 -9.30 17.47 -19.12
N ASP A 111 -10.36 18.12 -18.63
CA ASP A 111 -10.58 18.35 -17.20
C ASP A 111 -10.76 17.03 -16.41
N SER A 112 -11.54 16.08 -16.93
CA SER A 112 -11.73 14.79 -16.23
C SER A 112 -10.43 14.00 -16.12
N ASN A 113 -9.64 13.94 -17.19
CA ASN A 113 -8.36 13.22 -17.16
C ASN A 113 -7.35 13.88 -16.21
N LEU A 114 -7.26 15.21 -16.18
CA LEU A 114 -6.40 15.92 -15.23
C LEU A 114 -6.83 15.67 -13.77
N LYS A 115 -8.14 15.68 -13.49
CA LYS A 115 -8.68 15.36 -12.15
C LYS A 115 -8.42 13.92 -11.74
N HIS A 116 -8.51 12.96 -12.66
CA HIS A 116 -8.16 11.57 -12.37
C HIS A 116 -6.67 11.40 -12.12
N ALA A 117 -5.83 12.03 -12.94
CA ALA A 117 -4.38 12.01 -12.76
C ALA A 117 -3.97 12.59 -11.40
N GLU A 118 -4.53 13.73 -10.98
CA GLU A 118 -4.31 14.33 -9.66
C GLU A 118 -4.66 13.35 -8.51
N LYS A 119 -5.80 12.66 -8.60
CA LYS A 119 -6.20 11.67 -7.58
C LYS A 119 -5.24 10.48 -7.51
N LEU A 120 -4.77 10.00 -8.67
CA LEU A 120 -3.86 8.87 -8.77
C LEU A 120 -2.46 9.23 -8.26
N THR A 121 -1.94 10.41 -8.58
CA THR A 121 -0.65 10.88 -8.05
C THR A 121 -0.71 11.16 -6.56
N ALA A 122 -1.81 11.72 -6.05
CA ALA A 122 -2.03 11.85 -4.60
C ALA A 122 -2.12 10.48 -3.90
N THR A 123 -2.71 9.48 -4.56
CA THR A 123 -2.76 8.11 -4.04
C THR A 123 -1.37 7.46 -4.03
N TYR A 124 -0.58 7.66 -5.08
CA TYR A 124 0.81 7.23 -5.14
C TYR A 124 1.62 7.78 -3.95
N ALA A 125 1.49 9.07 -3.65
CA ALA A 125 2.17 9.68 -2.49
C ALA A 125 1.78 9.04 -1.16
N ARG A 126 0.48 8.73 -0.96
CA ARG A 126 0.00 8.03 0.25
C ARG A 126 0.53 6.60 0.35
N LEU A 127 0.64 5.89 -0.78
CA LEU A 127 1.21 4.55 -0.82
C LEU A 127 2.71 4.57 -0.50
N LEU A 128 3.44 5.55 -1.03
CA LEU A 128 4.85 5.77 -0.69
C LEU A 128 5.04 6.05 0.81
N ASP A 129 4.22 6.90 1.41
CA ASP A 129 4.23 7.13 2.86
C ASP A 129 3.91 5.85 3.64
N THR A 130 2.98 5.05 3.14
CA THR A 130 2.61 3.77 3.77
C THR A 130 3.76 2.77 3.70
N LEU A 131 4.46 2.67 2.57
CA LEU A 131 5.65 1.85 2.39
C LEU A 131 6.78 2.30 3.33
N ASN A 132 7.06 3.61 3.39
CA ASN A 132 8.08 4.18 4.27
C ASN A 132 7.78 3.91 5.75
N LYS A 133 6.51 4.07 6.16
CA LYS A 133 6.07 3.71 7.50
C LYS A 133 6.21 2.22 7.78
N HIS A 134 5.85 1.36 6.82
CA HIS A 134 6.01 -0.08 6.94
C HIS A 134 7.48 -0.45 7.21
N ARG A 135 8.40 0.09 6.41
CA ARG A 135 9.86 -0.08 6.58
C ARG A 135 10.39 0.45 7.92
N GLY A 136 9.79 1.53 8.44
CA GLY A 136 10.20 2.17 9.70
C GLY A 136 9.68 1.51 10.98
N LYS A 137 8.74 0.55 10.91
CA LYS A 137 8.09 -0.05 12.11
C LYS A 137 8.98 -0.98 12.93
N GLY A 138 10.24 -1.19 12.55
CA GLY A 138 11.18 -2.10 13.24
C GLY A 138 11.87 -1.55 14.50
N GLN A 139 11.54 -0.34 14.99
CA GLN A 139 12.25 0.27 16.13
C GLN A 139 11.29 0.72 17.26
N GLN A 140 10.42 -0.17 17.76
CA GLN A 140 9.93 0.02 19.12
C GLN A 140 11.05 -0.44 20.07
N LYS A 141 11.98 0.47 20.37
CA LYS A 141 13.05 0.22 21.33
C LYS A 141 12.43 0.10 22.72
N VAL A 142 12.04 -1.11 23.12
CA VAL A 142 11.65 -1.42 24.48
C VAL A 142 12.93 -1.45 25.33
N THR A 143 13.26 -0.33 25.95
CA THR A 143 14.29 -0.30 26.99
C THR A 143 13.66 -0.84 28.27
N VAL A 144 14.00 -2.07 28.64
CA VAL A 144 13.60 -2.64 29.92
C VAL A 144 14.50 -2.05 31.00
N GLU A 145 14.00 -1.06 31.73
CA GLU A 145 14.61 -0.62 32.99
C GLU A 145 13.92 -1.36 34.14
N HIS A 146 14.69 -2.11 34.94
CA HIS A 146 14.19 -2.73 36.15
C HIS A 146 13.94 -1.65 37.21
N VAL A 147 12.70 -1.18 37.32
CA VAL A 147 12.28 -0.25 38.37
C VAL A 147 11.97 -1.04 39.63
N HIS A 148 12.71 -0.79 40.72
CA HIS A 148 12.40 -1.36 42.02
C HIS A 148 11.26 -0.55 42.64
N VAL A 149 10.06 -1.11 42.63
CA VAL A 149 8.91 -0.52 43.31
C VAL A 149 9.01 -0.91 44.79
N ALA A 150 9.33 0.06 45.65
CA ALA A 150 9.33 -0.14 47.09
C ALA A 150 7.94 -0.58 47.58
N ALA A 151 7.88 -1.27 48.71
CA ALA A 151 6.62 -1.70 49.31
C ALA A 151 5.66 -0.50 49.49
N GLY A 152 4.56 -0.48 48.74
CA GLY A 152 3.57 0.60 48.72
C GLY A 152 3.63 1.55 47.50
N GLY A 153 4.59 1.40 46.59
CA GLY A 153 4.60 2.13 45.32
C GLY A 153 3.64 1.52 44.29
N GLN A 154 2.89 2.34 43.56
CA GLN A 154 2.10 1.90 42.41
C GLN A 154 2.69 2.49 41.13
N ALA A 155 3.02 1.64 40.16
CA ALA A 155 3.43 2.06 38.83
C ALA A 155 2.19 2.12 37.92
N ILE A 156 2.02 3.23 37.21
CA ILE A 156 0.98 3.40 36.20
C ILE A 156 1.58 3.03 34.85
N VAL A 157 0.92 2.13 34.10
CA VAL A 157 1.29 1.78 32.72
C VAL A 157 0.21 2.34 31.79
N GLY A 158 0.60 3.19 30.84
CA GLY A 158 -0.34 3.80 29.90
C GLY A 158 0.34 4.67 28.85
N ASN A 159 -0.39 4.97 27.77
CA ASN A 159 0.04 5.85 26.70
C ASN A 159 0.03 7.30 27.22
N VAL A 160 1.21 7.88 27.47
CA VAL A 160 1.34 9.29 27.88
C VAL A 160 1.50 10.17 26.65
N ASP A 161 0.40 10.79 26.21
CA ASP A 161 0.48 11.92 25.29
C ASP A 161 0.90 13.16 26.10
N ALA A 162 2.12 13.64 25.86
CA ALA A 162 2.64 14.86 26.51
C ALA A 162 1.93 16.10 25.96
N GLY A 163 0.72 16.36 26.45
CA GLY A 163 -0.06 17.56 26.17
C GLY A 163 0.41 18.76 27.00
N SER A 164 0.91 19.77 26.30
CA SER A 164 0.87 21.22 26.63
C SER A 164 1.35 21.68 28.01
N LEU A 165 2.57 22.25 28.04
CA LEU A 165 3.03 23.13 29.11
C LEU A 165 2.18 24.40 29.18
N ALA A 166 1.37 24.54 30.23
CA ALA A 166 0.82 25.81 30.69
C ALA A 166 0.90 25.89 32.23
N ASN A 167 1.82 26.74 32.68
CA ASN A 167 1.91 27.47 33.95
C ASN A 167 0.96 27.11 35.13
N GLY A 168 1.59 26.83 36.28
CA GLY A 168 1.27 27.55 37.53
C GLY A 168 0.79 26.72 38.72
N GLY A 169 1.52 26.81 39.84
CA GLY A 169 0.92 26.72 41.19
C GLY A 169 1.35 25.53 42.04
N ALA A 170 2.15 25.81 43.06
CA ALA A 170 2.57 24.88 44.11
C ALA A 170 1.41 24.34 44.98
N ARG A 171 1.51 23.06 45.40
CA ARG A 171 1.24 22.56 46.78
C ARG A 171 1.63 21.08 46.92
N ARG A 172 2.21 20.74 48.08
CA ARG A 172 2.67 19.40 48.54
C ARG A 172 1.48 18.58 49.10
N PRO A 173 1.65 17.27 49.41
CA PRO A 173 0.71 16.20 49.09
C PRO A 173 -0.22 15.85 50.25
N GLU A 174 -1.44 15.41 49.94
CA GLU A 174 -2.35 14.80 50.90
C GLU A 174 -2.86 13.46 50.37
N ALA A 175 -2.73 12.44 51.21
CA ALA A 175 -3.04 11.05 50.91
C ALA A 175 -4.52 10.76 51.14
N ALA A 176 -5.16 10.08 50.20
CA ALA A 176 -6.31 9.20 50.45
C ALA A 176 -6.44 8.20 49.28
N PRO A 177 -6.52 6.88 49.53
CA PRO A 177 -6.73 5.89 48.47
C PRO A 177 -8.22 5.82 48.10
N SER A 178 -8.55 6.07 46.83
CA SER A 178 -9.86 5.75 46.27
C SER A 178 -9.86 4.30 45.79
N HIS A 179 -10.69 3.47 46.43
CA HIS A 179 -11.03 2.12 45.99
C HIS A 179 -11.52 2.13 44.53
N ILE A 180 -11.01 1.21 43.70
CA ILE A 180 -11.62 0.86 42.42
C ILE A 180 -12.16 -0.56 42.55
N GLU A 181 -13.48 -0.69 42.48
CA GLU A 181 -14.21 -1.95 42.43
C GLU A 181 -13.89 -2.70 41.13
N HIS A 182 -13.76 -4.03 41.23
CA HIS A 182 -13.53 -4.92 40.11
C HIS A 182 -14.86 -5.11 39.34
N HIS A 183 -15.10 -4.28 38.33
CA HIS A 183 -16.13 -4.61 37.34
C HIS A 183 -15.63 -5.73 36.44
N GLY A 184 -16.45 -6.78 36.33
CA GLY A 184 -16.17 -7.99 35.58
C GLY A 184 -15.88 -7.71 34.11
N ALA A 185 -15.01 -8.54 33.54
CA ALA A 185 -14.65 -8.52 32.13
C ALA A 185 -15.89 -8.53 31.23
N SER A 186 -15.99 -7.56 30.32
CA SER A 186 -16.84 -7.69 29.14
C SER A 186 -16.31 -8.85 28.27
N PRO A 187 -17.18 -9.74 27.76
CA PRO A 187 -16.74 -10.84 26.91
C PRO A 187 -16.11 -10.31 25.61
N ASN A 188 -15.07 -11.01 25.19
CA ASN A 188 -14.25 -10.70 24.03
C ASN A 188 -15.09 -10.88 22.73
N PRO A 189 -15.07 -9.96 21.75
CA PRO A 189 -15.91 -10.04 20.55
C PRO A 189 -15.61 -11.20 19.57
N LEU A 190 -14.73 -12.13 19.93
CA LEU A 190 -14.30 -13.25 19.08
C LEU A 190 -15.00 -14.58 19.40
N ASP A 191 -15.83 -14.66 20.44
CA ASP A 191 -16.51 -15.90 20.84
C ASP A 191 -17.84 -16.17 20.10
N THR A 192 -18.33 -15.27 19.24
CA THR A 192 -19.66 -15.39 18.62
C THR A 192 -19.70 -15.98 17.21
N LEU A 193 -18.64 -16.66 16.74
CA LEU A 193 -18.61 -17.19 15.36
C LEU A 193 -18.83 -18.71 15.24
N ASN A 194 -19.16 -19.43 16.32
CA ASN A 194 -19.32 -20.89 16.30
C ASN A 194 -20.76 -21.39 16.51
N GLU A 195 -21.75 -20.78 15.86
CA GLU A 195 -23.07 -21.42 15.70
C GLU A 195 -23.48 -21.47 14.23
N VAL A 196 -23.40 -22.66 13.64
CA VAL A 196 -23.95 -23.01 12.32
C VAL A 196 -25.43 -23.36 12.49
N PRO A 197 -26.39 -22.63 11.90
CA PRO A 197 -27.79 -23.04 11.95
C PRO A 197 -28.03 -24.13 10.89
N THR A 198 -28.30 -25.34 11.34
CA THR A 198 -28.75 -26.46 10.51
C THR A 198 -30.24 -26.31 10.14
N ALA A 199 -30.58 -26.57 8.88
CA ALA A 199 -31.92 -26.42 8.33
C ALA A 199 -32.86 -27.62 8.61
N ARG A 200 -34.13 -27.34 8.97
CA ARG A 200 -35.42 -28.03 8.65
C ARG A 200 -36.49 -27.54 9.65
N LYS A 201 -37.79 -27.39 9.35
CA LYS A 201 -38.71 -28.10 8.46
C LYS A 201 -40.00 -27.28 8.28
N ALA A 202 -40.70 -27.54 7.19
CA ALA A 202 -41.99 -27.02 6.72
C ALA A 202 -43.13 -26.79 7.73
N ARG A 203 -44.00 -25.81 7.43
CA ARG A 203 -45.46 -25.93 7.62
C ARG A 203 -46.25 -25.07 6.61
N ARG A 204 -47.32 -25.69 6.08
CA ARG A 204 -48.28 -25.22 5.07
C ARG A 204 -49.33 -24.24 5.63
N SER A 205 -49.88 -23.47 4.68
CA SER A 205 -51.24 -22.91 4.54
C SER A 205 -51.74 -21.87 5.56
N LYS A 206 -52.22 -20.72 5.07
CA LYS A 206 -53.62 -20.54 4.61
C LYS A 206 -53.80 -19.24 3.82
N SER A 207 -54.71 -19.30 2.87
CA SER A 207 -55.39 -18.20 2.20
C SER A 207 -56.31 -17.45 3.17
N ASP A 208 -56.53 -16.16 2.93
CA ASP A 208 -57.86 -15.52 2.74
C ASP A 208 -57.74 -14.00 2.91
N GLY A 209 -58.35 -13.26 1.97
CA GLY A 209 -58.42 -11.80 1.94
C GLY A 209 -58.39 -11.26 0.52
#